data_AF-A0A949WAV8-F1
#
_entry.id   AF-A0A949WAV8-F1
#
_cell.length_a   1.000
_cell.length_b   1.000
_cell.length_c   1.000
_cell.angle_alpha   90.00
_cell.angle_beta   90.00
_cell.angle_gamma   90.00
#
_symmetry.space_group_name_H-M   'P 1'
#
loop_
_entity.id
_entity.type
_entity.pdbx_description
1 polymer ?
#
loop_
_entity_poly.entity_id
_entity_poly.type
_entity_poly.pdbx_seq_one_letter_code
_entity_poly.pdbx_strand_id
1 'polypeptide(L)'
;MRHIFTIILFSFAFNFLFAQTSQINIFTTDSLIVVEKNPANGFYNDYILFIPKGTKLNTQTFLLVEPNNTGKLSDSIEVHKEHAIFLATKSSVGNNIATELKIPILVPVFSRPASKPLTYTHALDRDVILEKSTELKRLDLQLLEMINDAKKVLKPLNIEVADKVL
;
A
#
# COMPACT_ATOMS: atom_id res chain seq x y z
N MET A 1 -53.42 60.58 -24.45
CA MET A 1 -52.48 59.76 -25.25
C MET A 1 -51.46 59.16 -24.31
N ARG A 2 -51.31 57.83 -24.37
CA ARG A 2 -50.86 56.97 -23.28
C ARG A 2 -49.34 56.76 -23.37
N HIS A 3 -48.59 57.36 -22.45
CA HIS A 3 -47.20 56.97 -22.19
C HIS A 3 -47.22 55.67 -21.38
N ILE A 4 -46.47 54.65 -21.79
CA ILE A 4 -45.85 53.63 -20.93
C ILE A 4 -44.71 53.00 -21.72
N PHE A 5 -43.50 53.20 -21.20
CA PHE A 5 -42.24 52.60 -21.61
C PHE A 5 -42.32 51.07 -21.57
N THR A 6 -41.81 50.40 -22.61
CA THR A 6 -41.55 48.96 -22.57
C THR A 6 -40.03 48.75 -22.60
N ILE A 7 -39.42 48.73 -21.42
CA ILE A 7 -38.09 48.16 -21.19
C ILE A 7 -38.34 46.81 -20.54
N ILE A 8 -38.25 45.73 -21.29
CA ILE A 8 -38.24 44.37 -20.74
C ILE A 8 -36.80 43.86 -20.80
N LEU A 9 -36.11 44.15 -19.69
CA LEU A 9 -35.18 43.29 -18.95
C LEU A 9 -34.79 41.97 -19.67
N PHE A 10 -33.66 41.99 -20.38
CA PHE A 10 -32.92 40.77 -20.69
C PHE A 10 -32.18 40.36 -19.41
N SER A 11 -32.86 39.61 -18.54
CA SER A 11 -32.27 39.03 -17.35
C SER A 11 -31.23 38.00 -17.79
N PHE A 12 -29.95 38.39 -17.69
CA PHE A 12 -28.81 37.50 -17.73
C PHE A 12 -29.04 36.35 -16.73
N ALA A 13 -29.43 35.18 -17.24
CA ALA A 13 -29.29 33.94 -16.51
C ALA A 13 -27.80 33.58 -16.50
N PHE A 14 -27.03 34.26 -15.65
CA PHE A 14 -25.70 33.83 -15.27
C PHE A 14 -25.88 32.54 -14.47
N ASN A 15 -25.87 31.40 -15.16
CA ASN A 15 -25.66 30.12 -14.52
C ASN A 15 -24.24 30.15 -13.94
N PHE A 16 -24.11 30.56 -12.68
CA PHE A 16 -22.93 30.27 -11.88
C PHE A 16 -22.88 28.75 -11.68
N LEU A 17 -22.28 28.05 -12.65
CA LEU A 17 -21.70 26.75 -12.42
C LEU A 17 -20.57 26.94 -11.42
N PHE A 18 -20.91 26.91 -10.13
CA PHE A 18 -19.93 26.59 -9.10
C PHE A 18 -19.49 25.15 -9.36
N ALA A 19 -18.44 24.99 -10.18
CA ALA A 19 -17.62 23.81 -10.08
C ALA A 19 -17.10 23.77 -8.64
N GLN A 20 -17.74 22.98 -7.78
CA GLN A 20 -17.11 22.59 -6.53
C GLN A 20 -15.81 21.89 -6.92
N THR A 21 -14.69 22.60 -6.85
CA THR A 21 -13.39 21.98 -6.70
C THR A 21 -13.50 21.08 -5.48
N SER A 22 -13.73 19.78 -5.69
CA SER A 22 -13.69 18.82 -4.59
C SER A 22 -12.29 18.93 -4.01
N GLN A 23 -12.18 19.45 -2.79
CA GLN A 23 -10.90 19.51 -2.12
C GLN A 23 -10.46 18.07 -1.89
N ILE A 24 -9.47 17.62 -2.68
CA ILE A 24 -8.96 16.26 -2.57
C ILE A 24 -8.21 16.19 -1.25
N ASN A 25 -8.81 15.52 -0.28
CA ASN A 25 -8.13 15.19 0.96
C ASN A 25 -7.01 14.21 0.62
N ILE A 26 -5.79 14.57 1.00
CA ILE A 26 -4.59 13.75 0.77
C ILE A 26 -3.90 13.48 2.10
N PHE A 27 -3.21 12.36 2.15
CA PHE A 27 -2.30 12.03 3.22
C PHE A 27 -1.08 12.96 3.16
N THR A 28 -0.75 13.65 4.25
CA THR A 28 0.12 14.85 4.19
C THR A 28 1.61 14.57 4.36
N THR A 29 1.97 13.43 4.95
CA THR A 29 3.35 13.06 5.24
C THR A 29 3.62 11.64 4.80
N ASP A 30 4.84 11.36 4.34
CA ASP A 30 5.28 9.98 4.15
C ASP A 30 5.20 9.26 5.51
N SER A 31 4.58 8.08 5.56
CA SER A 31 4.45 7.30 6.79
C SER A 31 4.86 5.87 6.59
N LEU A 32 5.53 5.33 7.59
CA LEU A 32 5.98 3.95 7.65
C LEU A 32 5.30 3.28 8.84
N ILE A 33 4.59 2.19 8.58
CA ILE A 33 3.97 1.35 9.60
C ILE A 33 4.65 -0.01 9.54
N VAL A 34 5.19 -0.45 10.67
CA VAL A 34 5.69 -1.82 10.84
C VAL A 34 4.59 -2.60 11.53
N VAL A 35 4.09 -3.63 10.86
CA VAL A 35 3.08 -4.52 11.43
C VAL A 35 3.77 -5.81 11.86
N GLU A 36 3.72 -6.07 13.15
CA GLU A 36 4.29 -7.28 13.75
C GLU A 36 3.51 -8.52 13.33
N LYS A 37 4.20 -9.67 13.25
CA LYS A 37 3.56 -10.96 12.99
C LYS A 37 2.33 -11.19 13.87
N ASN A 38 1.26 -11.69 13.27
CA ASN A 38 0.03 -12.03 13.98
C ASN A 38 -0.46 -13.43 13.60
N PRO A 39 -0.03 -14.47 14.35
CA PRO A 39 -0.47 -15.84 14.10
C PRO A 39 -1.99 -16.04 14.14
N ALA A 40 -2.73 -15.23 14.92
CA ALA A 40 -4.19 -15.30 14.97
C ALA A 40 -4.84 -14.80 13.66
N ASN A 41 -4.14 -13.93 12.92
CA ASN A 41 -4.53 -13.47 11.59
C ASN A 41 -3.84 -14.27 10.47
N GLY A 42 -3.16 -15.38 10.77
CA GLY A 42 -2.66 -16.31 9.75
C GLY A 42 -1.29 -15.98 9.13
N PHE A 43 -0.55 -15.00 9.66
CA PHE A 43 0.81 -14.69 9.21
C PHE A 43 1.82 -14.68 10.36
N TYR A 44 3.03 -15.19 10.09
CA TYR A 44 4.07 -15.46 11.11
C TYR A 44 5.32 -14.60 10.95
N ASN A 45 5.32 -13.66 10.01
CA ASN A 45 6.39 -12.70 9.76
C ASN A 45 5.83 -11.28 9.84
N ASP A 46 6.69 -10.31 10.15
CA ASP A 46 6.31 -8.89 10.08
C ASP A 46 6.06 -8.49 8.63
N TYR A 47 5.39 -7.35 8.42
CA TYR A 47 5.40 -6.67 7.13
C TYR A 47 5.52 -5.16 7.30
N ILE A 48 6.01 -4.51 6.25
CA ILE A 48 6.18 -3.07 6.17
C ILE A 48 5.06 -2.51 5.30
N LEU A 49 4.41 -1.46 5.77
CA LEU A 49 3.43 -0.69 5.02
C LEU A 49 3.92 0.76 4.93
N PHE A 50 4.25 1.18 3.72
CA PHE A 50 4.64 2.56 3.44
C PHE A 50 3.51 3.30 2.72
N ILE A 51 3.20 4.50 3.20
CA ILE A 51 2.14 5.36 2.69
C ILE A 51 2.80 6.65 2.21
N PRO A 52 2.89 6.86 0.88
CA PRO A 52 3.44 8.10 0.35
C PRO A 52 2.54 9.30 0.68
N LYS A 53 3.16 10.45 0.95
CA LYS A 53 2.48 11.75 0.94
C LYS A 53 1.79 11.95 -0.40
N GLY A 54 0.60 12.53 -0.37
CA GLY A 54 -0.25 12.71 -1.54
C GLY A 54 -1.19 11.52 -1.82
N THR A 55 -1.10 10.42 -1.05
CA THR A 55 -2.07 9.33 -1.14
C THR A 55 -3.48 9.88 -0.93
N LYS A 56 -4.40 9.62 -1.86
CA LYS A 56 -5.76 10.17 -1.81
C LYS A 56 -6.54 9.52 -0.67
N LEU A 57 -7.34 10.32 0.03
CA LEU A 57 -8.22 9.89 1.11
C LEU A 57 -9.67 9.84 0.63
N ASN A 58 -10.48 8.99 1.25
CA ASN A 58 -11.92 8.81 0.96
C ASN A 58 -12.21 8.51 -0.52
N THR A 59 -11.22 7.97 -1.22
CA THR A 59 -11.33 7.53 -2.61
C THR A 59 -10.58 6.22 -2.74
N GLN A 60 -11.11 5.33 -3.57
CA GLN A 60 -10.51 4.02 -3.75
C GLN A 60 -9.16 4.14 -4.47
N THR A 61 -8.17 3.41 -3.96
CA THR A 61 -6.83 3.28 -4.52
C THR A 61 -6.41 1.80 -4.58
N PHE A 62 -5.19 1.53 -5.04
CA PHE A 62 -4.59 0.20 -5.05
C PHE A 62 -3.53 0.07 -3.95
N LEU A 63 -3.26 -1.16 -3.52
CA LEU A 63 -2.09 -1.50 -2.72
C LEU A 63 -1.10 -2.17 -3.65
N LEU A 64 0.11 -1.63 -3.71
CA LEU A 64 1.23 -2.27 -4.37
C LEU A 64 1.87 -3.29 -3.42
N VAL A 65 2.17 -4.49 -3.91
CA VAL A 65 2.85 -5.53 -3.12
C VAL A 65 4.18 -5.85 -3.77
N GLU A 66 5.28 -5.61 -3.05
CA GLU A 66 6.63 -5.91 -3.52
C GLU A 66 7.29 -6.95 -2.61
N PRO A 67 7.88 -8.04 -3.15
CA PRO A 67 8.60 -9.01 -2.34
C PRO A 67 9.86 -8.39 -1.73
N ASN A 68 10.25 -8.84 -0.54
CA ASN A 68 11.43 -8.31 0.13
C ASN A 68 12.74 -8.95 -0.33
N ASN A 69 13.19 -8.64 -1.54
CA ASN A 69 14.47 -9.14 -2.01
C ASN A 69 15.63 -8.54 -1.19
N THR A 70 16.16 -9.30 -0.23
CA THR A 70 17.25 -8.86 0.67
C THR A 70 18.63 -8.88 -0.01
N GLY A 71 18.75 -9.53 -1.18
CA GLY A 71 20.01 -9.66 -1.92
C GLY A 71 21.08 -10.55 -1.26
N LYS A 72 20.93 -10.94 0.00
CA LYS A 72 21.85 -11.82 0.74
C LYS A 72 21.12 -12.82 1.63
N LEU A 73 21.86 -13.86 2.04
CA LEU A 73 21.42 -14.83 3.05
C LEU A 73 21.73 -14.30 4.46
N SER A 74 20.85 -14.56 5.42
CA SER A 74 21.05 -14.24 6.83
C SER A 74 20.08 -15.07 7.69
N ASP A 75 20.52 -15.57 8.84
CA ASP A 75 19.61 -16.15 9.83
C ASP A 75 19.03 -15.11 10.81
N SER A 76 19.56 -13.88 10.82
CA SER A 76 18.97 -12.76 11.56
C SER A 76 17.82 -12.14 10.78
N ILE A 77 16.64 -12.08 11.41
CA ILE A 77 15.43 -11.47 10.85
C ILE A 77 15.56 -9.95 10.75
N GLU A 78 16.34 -9.33 11.63
CA GLU A 78 16.60 -7.89 11.67
C GLU A 78 17.24 -7.42 10.36
N VAL A 79 18.18 -8.21 9.81
CA VAL A 79 18.80 -7.94 8.49
C VAL A 79 17.75 -7.88 7.38
N HIS A 80 16.76 -8.77 7.41
CA HIS A 80 15.68 -8.79 6.42
C HIS A 80 14.68 -7.64 6.65
N LYS A 81 14.43 -7.27 7.90
CA LYS A 81 13.56 -6.15 8.29
C LYS A 81 14.12 -4.81 7.86
N GLU A 82 15.40 -4.55 8.14
CA GLU A 82 16.10 -3.34 7.70
C GLU A 82 16.05 -3.20 6.18
N HIS A 83 16.26 -4.30 5.46
CA HIS A 83 16.21 -4.29 4.00
C HIS A 83 14.78 -4.09 3.48
N ALA A 84 13.76 -4.70 4.09
CA ALA A 84 12.37 -4.46 3.72
C ALA A 84 11.96 -2.99 3.92
N ILE A 85 12.39 -2.36 5.01
CA ILE A 85 12.20 -0.92 5.26
C ILE A 85 12.92 -0.09 4.19
N PHE A 86 14.17 -0.44 3.86
CA PHE A 86 14.94 0.25 2.84
C PHE A 86 14.26 0.16 1.46
N LEU A 87 13.78 -1.02 1.07
CA LEU A 87 13.01 -1.21 -0.16
C LEU A 87 11.75 -0.35 -0.15
N ALA A 88 10.96 -0.43 0.92
CA ALA A 88 9.68 0.28 1.02
C ALA A 88 9.82 1.82 1.02
N THR A 89 10.97 2.37 1.44
CA THR A 89 11.11 3.82 1.71
C THR A 89 12.19 4.55 0.91
N LYS A 90 13.16 3.85 0.30
CA LYS A 90 14.35 4.50 -0.28
C LYS A 90 14.65 4.09 -1.72
N SER A 91 14.68 2.79 -2.00
CA SER A 91 15.31 2.33 -3.24
C SER A 91 14.79 0.96 -3.67
N SER A 92 13.60 0.97 -4.25
CA SER A 92 13.09 -0.16 -5.01
C SER A 92 12.25 0.35 -6.18
N VAL A 93 12.05 -0.51 -7.19
CA VAL A 93 11.14 -0.18 -8.30
C VAL A 93 9.72 -0.01 -7.75
N GLY A 94 9.32 -0.83 -6.77
CA GLY A 94 8.02 -0.70 -6.13
C GLY A 94 7.87 0.63 -5.39
N ASN A 95 8.84 1.07 -4.60
CA ASN A 95 8.79 2.35 -3.90
C ASN A 95 8.70 3.54 -4.86
N ASN A 96 9.44 3.51 -5.97
CA ASN A 96 9.34 4.55 -6.99
C ASN A 96 7.92 4.60 -7.59
N ILE A 97 7.38 3.44 -7.99
CA ILE A 97 6.02 3.35 -8.54
C ILE A 97 4.98 3.83 -7.51
N ALA A 98 5.07 3.35 -6.27
CA ALA A 98 4.17 3.74 -5.18
C ALA A 98 4.20 5.24 -4.92
N THR A 99 5.39 5.81 -4.87
CA THR A 99 5.61 7.24 -4.61
C THR A 99 5.09 8.11 -5.76
N GLU A 100 5.30 7.71 -7.02
CA GLU A 100 4.82 8.47 -8.18
C GLU A 100 3.30 8.38 -8.33
N LEU A 101 2.73 7.18 -8.15
CA LEU A 101 1.29 6.96 -8.26
C LEU A 101 0.49 7.36 -7.02
N LYS A 102 1.18 7.72 -5.92
CA LYS A 102 0.56 8.09 -4.63
C LYS A 102 -0.32 6.97 -4.09
N ILE A 103 0.22 5.75 -4.09
CA ILE A 103 -0.46 4.55 -3.58
C ILE A 103 0.36 3.90 -2.47
N PRO A 104 -0.29 3.28 -1.47
CA PRO A 104 0.42 2.54 -0.44
C PRO A 104 1.15 1.32 -1.02
N ILE A 105 2.26 0.93 -0.37
CA ILE A 105 3.04 -0.28 -0.71
C ILE A 105 3.23 -1.16 0.52
N LEU A 106 3.02 -2.47 0.34
CA LEU A 106 3.34 -3.52 1.29
C LEU A 106 4.61 -4.26 0.86
N VAL A 107 5.53 -4.45 1.80
CA VAL A 107 6.72 -5.29 1.65
C VAL A 107 6.77 -6.29 2.82
N PRO A 108 6.64 -7.61 2.60
CA PRO A 108 6.68 -8.60 3.69
C PRO A 108 8.09 -8.71 4.28
N VAL A 109 8.26 -9.18 5.50
CA VAL A 109 9.59 -9.43 6.09
C VAL A 109 9.88 -10.93 6.11
N PHE A 110 9.94 -11.55 4.93
CA PHE A 110 10.29 -12.97 4.82
C PHE A 110 11.81 -13.18 4.91
N SER A 111 12.25 -14.03 5.83
CA SER A 111 13.67 -14.35 5.96
C SER A 111 14.20 -15.10 4.74
N ARG A 112 15.50 -14.94 4.45
CA ARG A 112 16.23 -15.78 3.48
C ARG A 112 17.39 -16.44 4.24
N PRO A 113 17.11 -17.55 4.94
CA PRO A 113 18.01 -18.14 5.94
C PRO A 113 19.33 -18.60 5.33
N ALA A 114 20.44 -18.31 6.02
CA ALA A 114 21.76 -18.83 5.65
C ALA A 114 21.89 -20.32 5.99
N SER A 115 21.18 -20.77 7.01
CA SER A 115 21.05 -22.17 7.42
C SER A 115 20.30 -23.06 6.40
N LYS A 116 19.52 -22.48 5.49
CA LYS A 116 18.81 -23.18 4.40
C LYS A 116 19.02 -22.46 3.07
N PRO A 117 20.25 -22.47 2.51
CA PRO A 117 20.63 -21.61 1.39
C PRO A 117 19.88 -21.91 0.08
N LEU A 118 19.31 -23.12 -0.06
CA LEU A 118 18.50 -23.52 -1.20
C LEU A 118 17.04 -23.06 -1.10
N THR A 119 16.57 -22.69 0.09
CA THR A 119 15.20 -22.19 0.30
C THR A 119 15.11 -20.72 -0.12
N TYR A 120 14.86 -20.45 -1.40
CA TYR A 120 14.80 -19.09 -1.91
C TYR A 120 13.41 -18.46 -1.73
N THR A 121 13.15 -18.01 -0.50
CA THR A 121 11.87 -17.40 -0.07
C THR A 121 11.38 -16.25 -0.94
N HIS A 122 12.28 -15.39 -1.45
CA HIS A 122 11.89 -14.25 -2.29
C HIS A 122 11.48 -14.63 -3.72
N ALA A 123 11.72 -15.88 -4.15
CA ALA A 123 11.29 -16.41 -5.44
C ALA A 123 10.17 -17.46 -5.32
N LEU A 124 9.76 -17.82 -4.09
CA LEU A 124 8.78 -18.87 -3.81
C LEU A 124 9.08 -20.17 -4.58
N ASP A 125 10.34 -20.63 -4.49
CA ASP A 125 10.75 -21.85 -5.17
C ASP A 125 10.15 -23.13 -4.57
N ARG A 126 10.49 -24.28 -5.16
CA ARG A 126 10.02 -25.59 -4.69
C ARG A 126 10.37 -25.84 -3.22
N ASP A 127 11.57 -25.48 -2.79
CA ASP A 127 12.04 -25.75 -1.43
C ASP A 127 11.25 -24.92 -0.41
N VAL A 128 10.84 -23.70 -0.77
CA VAL A 128 9.93 -22.87 0.04
C VAL A 128 8.54 -23.51 0.13
N ILE A 129 7.99 -24.01 -0.97
CA ILE A 129 6.65 -24.64 -0.97
C ILE A 129 6.62 -25.93 -0.12
N LEU A 130 7.73 -26.67 -0.08
CA LEU A 130 7.86 -27.91 0.71
C LEU A 130 8.24 -27.67 2.18
N GLU A 131 8.60 -26.44 2.55
CA GLU A 131 8.99 -26.08 3.90
C GLU A 131 7.83 -26.23 4.89
N LYS A 132 8.14 -26.68 6.11
CA LYS A 132 7.17 -27.00 7.15
C LYS A 132 7.35 -26.17 8.42
N SER A 133 8.47 -25.45 8.57
CA SER A 133 8.65 -24.55 9.70
C SER A 133 7.57 -23.47 9.71
N THR A 134 7.11 -23.10 10.90
CA THR A 134 5.96 -22.21 11.06
C THR A 134 6.12 -20.88 10.33
N GLU A 135 7.34 -20.34 10.32
CA GLU A 135 7.67 -19.05 9.74
C GLU A 135 7.70 -19.09 8.20
N LEU A 136 8.08 -20.23 7.61
CA LEU A 136 8.33 -20.34 6.17
C LEU A 136 7.29 -21.19 5.44
N LYS A 137 6.44 -21.94 6.16
CA LYS A 137 5.36 -22.71 5.55
C LYS A 137 4.39 -21.75 4.85
N ARG A 138 4.06 -22.08 3.61
CA ARG A 138 3.00 -21.41 2.83
C ARG A 138 3.09 -19.88 2.89
N LEU A 139 4.27 -19.32 2.59
CA LEU A 139 4.49 -17.87 2.52
C LEU A 139 3.49 -17.19 1.56
N ASP A 140 3.03 -17.91 0.53
CA ASP A 140 1.94 -17.49 -0.36
C ASP A 140 0.65 -17.18 0.40
N LEU A 141 0.22 -18.05 1.31
CA LEU A 141 -0.97 -17.81 2.13
C LEU A 141 -0.73 -16.73 3.20
N GLN A 142 0.46 -16.71 3.81
CA GLN A 142 0.80 -15.66 4.77
C GLN A 142 0.75 -14.27 4.10
N LEU A 143 1.24 -14.14 2.87
CA LEU A 143 1.18 -12.89 2.11
C LEU A 143 -0.27 -12.46 1.82
N LEU A 144 -1.16 -13.39 1.48
CA LEU A 144 -2.59 -13.09 1.30
C LEU A 144 -3.21 -12.54 2.58
N GLU A 145 -2.87 -13.12 3.74
CA GLU A 145 -3.36 -12.61 5.02
C GLU A 145 -2.76 -11.26 5.41
N MET A 146 -1.48 -11.01 5.09
CA MET A 146 -0.86 -9.69 5.25
C MET A 146 -1.56 -8.63 4.40
N ILE A 147 -1.94 -8.96 3.15
CA ILE A 147 -2.71 -8.07 2.28
C ILE A 147 -4.08 -7.76 2.90
N ASN A 148 -4.77 -8.78 3.43
CA ASN A 148 -6.06 -8.60 4.11
C ASN A 148 -5.92 -7.73 5.36
N ASP A 149 -4.86 -7.93 6.15
CA ASP A 149 -4.56 -7.14 7.34
C ASP A 149 -4.23 -5.69 6.97
N ALA A 150 -3.40 -5.45 5.96
CA ALA A 150 -3.05 -4.13 5.48
C ALA A 150 -4.27 -3.30 5.04
N LYS A 151 -5.26 -3.92 4.38
CA LYS A 151 -6.54 -3.27 4.06
C LYS A 151 -7.27 -2.80 5.34
N LYS A 152 -7.25 -3.60 6.40
CA LYS A 152 -7.84 -3.24 7.71
C LYS A 152 -7.05 -2.14 8.41
N VAL A 153 -5.72 -2.14 8.30
CA VAL A 153 -4.83 -1.09 8.85
C VAL A 153 -5.02 0.25 8.14
N LEU A 154 -5.20 0.24 6.81
CA LEU A 154 -5.37 1.45 6.00
C LEU A 154 -6.75 2.10 6.13
N LYS A 155 -7.80 1.31 6.39
CA LYS A 155 -9.18 1.79 6.44
C LYS A 155 -9.42 2.89 7.50
N PRO A 156 -8.95 2.79 8.75
CA PRO A 156 -9.04 3.88 9.74
C PRO A 156 -8.30 5.17 9.35
N LEU A 157 -7.35 5.09 8.42
CA LEU A 157 -6.64 6.24 7.86
C LEU A 157 -7.39 6.89 6.68
N ASN A 158 -8.62 6.44 6.41
CA ASN A 158 -9.44 6.84 5.25
C ASN A 158 -8.79 6.50 3.90
N ILE A 159 -7.93 5.48 3.87
CA ILE A 159 -7.33 4.95 2.64
C ILE A 159 -8.07 3.67 2.28
N GLU A 160 -8.96 3.76 1.31
CA GLU A 160 -9.74 2.63 0.81
C GLU A 160 -8.99 1.92 -0.32
N VAL A 161 -8.65 0.65 -0.12
CA VAL A 161 -7.89 -0.14 -1.09
C VAL A 161 -8.82 -1.11 -1.82
N ALA A 162 -8.66 -1.24 -3.13
CA ALA A 162 -9.38 -2.21 -3.95
C ALA A 162 -9.07 -3.67 -3.57
N ASP A 163 -9.96 -4.59 -3.95
CA ASP A 163 -9.72 -6.01 -3.66
C ASP A 163 -8.50 -6.56 -4.38
N LYS A 164 -8.32 -6.14 -5.64
CA LYS A 164 -7.16 -6.43 -6.46
C LYS A 164 -5.97 -5.58 -6.01
N VAL A 165 -4.82 -6.23 -5.82
CA VAL A 165 -3.53 -5.58 -5.57
C VAL A 165 -2.72 -5.46 -6.86
N LEU A 166 -1.73 -4.57 -6.85
CA LEU A 166 -0.74 -4.39 -7.91
C LEU A 166 0.58 -5.06 -7.54
#